data_AF-A0A3M3PSD0-F1
#
_entry.id   AF-A0A3M3PSD0-F1
#
_cell.length_a   1.000
_cell.length_b   1.000
_cell.length_c   1.000
_cell.angle_alpha   90.00
_cell.angle_beta   90.00
_cell.angle_gamma   90.00
#
_symmetry.space_group_name_H-M   'P 1'
#
loop_
_entity.id
_entity.type
_entity.pdbx_description
1 polymer ?
#
loop_
_entity_poly.entity_id
_entity_poly.type
_entity_poly.pdbx_seq_one_letter_code
_entity_poly.pdbx_strand_id
1 'polypeptide(L)'
;MLSGESEARKNSPNANSERATVEDEAVKEQDWKHLSAVREVAVERLYERVFQDLQVAVGAEGKSGRELVHGAKGVIDHGLKEVRDVFDSVRFSRSNAKIILIAMINSDLLDEQDIAGFSDEVQAYLARWRDVSL
;
A
#
# COMPACT_ATOMS: atom_id res chain seq x y z
N MET A 1 -10.82 11.79 67.77
CA MET A 1 -9.55 12.18 67.12
C MET A 1 -8.98 10.97 66.40
N LEU A 2 -8.97 11.00 65.08
CA LEU A 2 -7.88 10.59 64.19
C LEU A 2 -8.41 10.79 62.77
N SER A 3 -7.99 11.91 62.16
CA SER A 3 -8.18 12.21 60.74
C SER A 3 -7.53 11.12 59.90
N GLY A 4 -8.20 10.78 58.80
CA GLY A 4 -7.66 9.98 57.71
C GLY A 4 -8.38 10.38 56.44
N GLU A 5 -7.96 11.49 55.86
CA GLU A 5 -8.33 11.94 54.53
C GLU A 5 -8.01 10.83 53.52
N SER A 6 -8.99 10.45 52.70
CA SER A 6 -8.73 9.67 51.48
C SER A 6 -9.31 10.46 50.32
N GLU A 7 -8.38 10.97 49.53
CA GLU A 7 -8.52 11.96 48.49
C GLU A 7 -9.55 11.58 47.42
N ALA A 8 -10.32 12.58 47.03
CA ALA A 8 -11.08 12.60 45.80
C ALA A 8 -10.18 12.21 44.63
N ARG A 9 -10.48 11.06 44.01
CA ARG A 9 -9.91 10.68 42.71
C ARG A 9 -10.28 11.76 41.70
N LYS A 10 -9.30 12.60 41.38
CA LYS A 10 -9.36 13.55 40.27
C LYS A 10 -9.68 12.75 39.01
N ASN A 11 -10.77 13.14 38.36
CA ASN A 11 -11.13 12.72 37.01
C ASN A 11 -9.93 12.99 36.10
N SER A 12 -9.16 11.95 35.78
CA SER A 12 -8.16 12.02 34.71
C SER A 12 -8.90 12.34 33.40
N PRO A 13 -8.47 13.34 32.63
CA PRO A 13 -8.97 13.52 31.28
C PRO A 13 -8.73 12.23 30.50
N ASN A 14 -9.80 11.66 29.96
CA ASN A 14 -9.77 10.51 29.08
C ASN A 14 -8.88 10.86 27.88
N ALA A 15 -7.62 10.38 27.87
CA ALA A 15 -6.63 10.56 26.81
C ALA A 15 -6.99 9.84 25.49
N ASN A 16 -8.29 9.63 25.25
CA ASN A 16 -8.86 8.99 24.08
C ASN A 16 -9.87 9.92 23.36
N SER A 17 -9.93 11.22 23.72
CA SER A 17 -10.79 12.22 23.06
C SER A 17 -10.08 13.01 21.95
N GLU A 18 -8.85 12.65 21.58
CA GLU A 18 -8.08 13.30 20.50
C GLU A 18 -7.62 12.32 19.41
N ARG A 19 -8.32 11.20 19.22
CA ARG A 19 -8.37 10.63 17.87
C ARG A 19 -9.25 11.55 17.06
N ALA A 20 -8.62 12.60 16.52
CA ALA A 20 -9.19 13.44 15.50
C ALA A 20 -10.00 12.54 14.57
N THR A 21 -11.31 12.80 14.52
CA THR A 21 -12.11 12.52 13.35
C THR A 21 -11.49 13.33 12.21
N VAL A 22 -10.36 12.86 11.69
CA VAL A 22 -9.93 13.19 10.35
C VAL A 22 -10.98 12.49 9.52
N GLU A 23 -12.05 13.21 9.18
CA GLU A 23 -12.77 12.90 7.96
C GLU A 23 -11.69 12.82 6.90
N ASP A 24 -11.31 11.60 6.52
CA ASP A 24 -10.36 11.38 5.45
C ASP A 24 -11.09 11.86 4.20
N GLU A 25 -10.95 13.15 3.91
CA GLU A 25 -11.63 13.78 2.79
C GLU A 25 -11.32 12.94 1.55
N ALA A 26 -12.38 12.36 1.00
CA ALA A 26 -12.28 11.46 -0.12
C ALA A 26 -11.56 12.20 -1.26
N VAL A 27 -10.42 11.64 -1.70
CA VAL A 27 -9.52 12.18 -2.74
C VAL A 27 -10.32 12.83 -3.86
N LYS A 28 -9.95 14.02 -4.32
CA LYS A 28 -10.74 14.79 -5.30
C LYS A 28 -11.08 13.98 -6.55
N GLU A 29 -12.18 14.31 -7.22
CA GLU A 29 -12.70 13.55 -8.37
C GLU A 29 -11.66 13.40 -9.49
N GLN A 30 -10.86 14.44 -9.75
CA GLN A 30 -9.77 14.40 -10.73
C GLN A 30 -8.70 13.36 -10.36
N ASP A 31 -8.22 13.39 -9.12
CA ASP A 31 -7.23 12.45 -8.61
C ASP A 31 -7.78 11.02 -8.57
N TRP A 32 -9.07 10.85 -8.28
CA TRP A 32 -9.72 9.54 -8.35
C TRP A 32 -9.75 8.97 -9.78
N LYS A 33 -10.05 9.80 -10.78
CA LYS A 33 -10.01 9.39 -12.19
C LYS A 33 -8.58 9.03 -12.61
N HIS A 34 -7.60 9.83 -12.22
CA HIS A 34 -6.20 9.55 -12.49
C HIS A 34 -5.74 8.24 -11.83
N LEU A 35 -6.06 8.03 -10.54
CA LEU A 35 -5.81 6.77 -9.84
C LEU A 35 -6.43 5.58 -10.57
N SER A 36 -7.67 5.73 -11.07
CA SER A 36 -8.34 4.66 -11.80
C SER A 36 -7.59 4.27 -13.07
N ALA A 37 -7.06 5.24 -13.82
CA ALA A 37 -6.26 4.97 -15.01
C ALA A 37 -4.89 4.36 -14.67
N VAL A 38 -4.19 4.95 -13.70
CA VAL A 38 -2.86 4.49 -13.27
C VAL A 38 -2.93 3.09 -12.63
N ARG A 39 -4.02 2.76 -11.93
CA ARG A 39 -4.22 1.43 -11.34
C ARG A 39 -4.19 0.33 -12.39
N GLU A 40 -4.87 0.51 -13.52
CA GLU A 40 -4.88 -0.50 -14.58
C GLU A 40 -3.47 -0.70 -15.16
N VAL A 41 -2.71 0.39 -15.36
CA VAL A 41 -1.32 0.31 -15.81
C VAL A 41 -0.44 -0.41 -14.78
N ALA A 42 -0.60 -0.10 -13.49
CA ALA A 42 0.16 -0.72 -12.41
C ALA A 42 -0.11 -2.22 -12.25
N VAL A 43 -1.34 -2.67 -12.49
CA VAL A 43 -1.69 -4.09 -12.52
C VAL A 43 -0.90 -4.80 -13.63
N GLU A 44 -0.88 -4.23 -14.83
CA GLU A 44 -0.13 -4.80 -15.96
C GLU A 44 1.37 -4.80 -15.70
N ARG A 45 1.94 -3.71 -15.15
CA ARG A 45 3.35 -3.66 -14.74
C ARG A 45 3.71 -4.77 -13.75
N LEU A 46 2.83 -5.04 -12.78
CA LEU A 46 3.04 -6.11 -11.81
C LEU A 46 3.04 -7.48 -12.50
N TYR A 47 2.05 -7.77 -13.36
CA TYR A 47 2.03 -9.04 -14.09
C TYR A 47 3.21 -9.21 -15.04
N GLU A 48 3.65 -8.14 -15.69
CA GLU A 48 4.84 -8.15 -16.53
C GLU A 48 6.10 -8.47 -15.70
N ARG A 49 6.25 -7.88 -14.51
CA ARG A 49 7.34 -8.22 -13.58
C ARG A 49 7.29 -9.69 -13.16
N VAL A 50 6.12 -10.21 -12.76
CA VAL A 50 5.97 -11.65 -12.41
C VAL A 50 6.36 -12.53 -13.60
N PHE A 51 5.99 -12.15 -14.81
CA PHE A 51 6.31 -12.91 -16.02
C PHE A 51 7.81 -12.88 -16.33
N GLN A 52 8.47 -11.74 -16.20
CA GLN A 52 9.93 -11.62 -16.36
C GLN A 52 10.67 -12.47 -15.32
N ASP A 53 10.25 -12.40 -14.05
CA ASP A 53 10.82 -13.24 -12.98
C ASP A 53 10.62 -14.73 -13.25
N LEU A 54 9.46 -15.09 -13.82
CA LEU A 54 9.16 -16.48 -14.19
C LEU A 54 10.10 -16.95 -15.31
N GLN A 55 10.32 -16.14 -16.34
CA GLN A 55 11.27 -16.44 -17.42
C GLN A 55 12.68 -16.68 -16.87
N VAL A 56 13.13 -15.85 -15.93
CA VAL A 56 14.43 -16.04 -15.25
C VAL A 56 14.44 -17.36 -14.46
N ALA A 57 13.39 -17.67 -13.71
CA ALA A 57 13.33 -18.88 -12.90
C ALA A 57 13.37 -20.17 -13.74
N VAL A 58 12.69 -20.19 -14.90
CA VAL A 58 12.66 -21.37 -15.80
C VAL A 58 13.86 -21.44 -16.75
N GLY A 59 14.51 -20.31 -17.04
CA GLY A 59 15.70 -20.22 -17.88
C GLY A 59 17.03 -20.46 -17.16
N ALA A 60 17.00 -20.72 -15.85
CA ALA A 60 18.21 -20.87 -15.04
C ALA A 60 19.02 -22.14 -15.41
N GLU A 61 20.21 -21.93 -15.97
CA GLU A 61 21.12 -23.00 -16.37
C GLU A 61 21.56 -23.87 -15.19
N GLY A 62 21.83 -25.16 -15.45
CA GLY A 62 22.34 -26.10 -14.46
C GLY A 62 21.33 -26.61 -13.44
N LYS A 63 20.06 -26.17 -13.49
CA LYS A 63 18.98 -26.68 -12.65
C LYS A 63 18.28 -27.90 -13.27
N SER A 64 17.90 -28.84 -12.42
CA SER A 64 17.02 -29.95 -12.80
C SER A 64 15.59 -29.47 -13.05
N GLY A 65 14.80 -30.24 -13.80
CA GLY A 65 13.39 -29.91 -14.05
C GLY A 65 12.57 -29.71 -12.78
N ARG A 66 12.86 -30.46 -11.70
CA ARG A 66 12.21 -30.30 -10.40
C ARG A 66 12.52 -28.93 -9.77
N GLU A 67 13.77 -28.50 -9.82
CA GLU A 67 14.19 -27.20 -9.29
C GLU A 67 13.59 -26.05 -10.10
N LEU A 68 13.51 -26.18 -11.42
CA LEU A 68 12.85 -25.20 -12.29
C LEU A 68 11.37 -25.06 -11.93
N VAL A 69 10.65 -26.18 -11.77
CA VAL A 69 9.22 -26.15 -11.40
C VAL A 69 9.00 -25.52 -10.03
N HIS A 70 9.81 -25.88 -9.02
CA HIS A 70 9.67 -25.26 -7.69
C HIS A 70 10.04 -23.77 -7.69
N GLY A 71 11.06 -23.37 -8.46
CA GLY A 71 11.42 -21.97 -8.64
C GLY A 71 10.29 -21.16 -9.29
N ALA A 72 9.75 -21.67 -10.40
CA ALA A 72 8.60 -21.08 -11.09
C ALA A 72 7.38 -20.93 -10.17
N LYS A 73 7.07 -21.98 -9.39
CA LYS A 73 5.98 -21.92 -8.40
C LYS A 73 6.21 -20.81 -7.37
N GLY A 74 7.43 -20.68 -6.85
CA GLY A 74 7.77 -19.64 -5.88
C GLY A 74 7.54 -18.23 -6.43
N VAL A 75 7.96 -17.98 -7.68
CA VAL A 75 7.72 -16.70 -8.36
C VAL A 75 6.22 -16.42 -8.50
N ILE A 76 5.44 -17.40 -9.00
CA ILE A 76 4.00 -17.24 -9.21
C ILE A 76 3.28 -16.98 -7.87
N ASP A 77 3.59 -17.75 -6.83
CA ASP A 77 2.98 -17.60 -5.52
C ASP A 77 3.28 -16.21 -4.91
N HIS A 78 4.52 -15.74 -5.04
CA HIS A 78 4.94 -14.43 -4.56
C HIS A 78 4.23 -13.31 -5.32
N GLY A 79 4.24 -13.36 -6.65
CA GLY A 79 3.58 -12.38 -7.50
C GLY A 79 2.07 -12.29 -7.26
N LEU A 80 1.37 -13.43 -7.17
CA LEU A 80 -0.06 -13.46 -6.88
C LEU A 80 -0.37 -12.98 -5.45
N LYS A 81 0.54 -13.21 -4.50
CA LYS A 81 0.41 -12.62 -3.16
C LYS A 81 0.52 -11.09 -3.24
N GLU A 82 1.46 -10.56 -4.00
CA GLU A 82 1.61 -9.12 -4.17
C GLU A 82 0.39 -8.49 -4.86
N VAL A 83 -0.13 -9.13 -5.92
CA VAL A 83 -1.40 -8.69 -6.56
C VAL A 83 -2.51 -8.57 -5.54
N ARG A 84 -2.68 -9.60 -4.69
CA ARG A 84 -3.69 -9.57 -3.63
C ARG A 84 -3.44 -8.43 -2.65
N ASP A 85 -2.22 -8.31 -2.16
CA ASP A 85 -1.87 -7.35 -1.12
C ASP A 85 -2.06 -5.90 -1.60
N VAL A 86 -1.76 -5.62 -2.88
CA VAL A 86 -1.89 -4.27 -3.47
C VAL A 86 -3.31 -3.97 -3.95
N PHE A 87 -3.96 -4.90 -4.65
CA PHE A 87 -5.16 -4.61 -5.44
C PHE A 87 -6.45 -5.22 -4.91
N ASP A 88 -6.37 -6.29 -4.11
CA ASP A 88 -7.55 -7.03 -3.63
C ASP A 88 -7.75 -6.96 -2.11
N SER A 89 -6.74 -6.50 -1.37
CA SER A 89 -6.78 -6.40 0.10
C SER A 89 -7.77 -5.36 0.61
N VAL A 90 -8.04 -4.33 -0.21
CA VAL A 90 -8.97 -3.26 0.07
C VAL A 90 -9.91 -3.04 -1.10
N ARG A 91 -11.17 -2.70 -0.81
CA ARG A 91 -12.15 -2.36 -1.85
C ARG A 91 -11.65 -1.16 -2.66
N PHE A 92 -11.67 -1.26 -3.99
CA PHE A 92 -11.39 -0.14 -4.88
C PHE A 92 -12.52 0.91 -4.79
N SER A 93 -12.30 1.94 -3.97
CA SER A 93 -13.22 3.06 -3.79
C SER A 93 -12.48 4.33 -3.42
N ARG A 94 -13.13 5.47 -3.70
CA ARG A 94 -12.57 6.80 -3.46
C ARG A 94 -12.16 7.06 -2.00
N SER A 95 -12.87 6.48 -1.03
CA SER A 95 -12.52 6.52 0.40
C SER A 95 -11.23 5.75 0.74
N ASN A 96 -10.83 4.77 -0.08
CA ASN A 96 -9.64 3.97 0.12
C ASN A 96 -8.48 4.41 -0.79
N ALA A 97 -8.67 5.47 -1.59
CA ALA A 97 -7.74 5.88 -2.63
C ALA A 97 -6.32 6.12 -2.11
N LYS A 98 -6.17 6.76 -0.94
CA LYS A 98 -4.86 7.00 -0.30
C LYS A 98 -4.15 5.71 0.11
N ILE A 99 -4.89 4.75 0.68
CA ILE A 99 -4.32 3.44 1.08
C ILE A 99 -3.88 2.66 -0.16
N ILE A 100 -4.69 2.68 -1.22
CA ILE A 100 -4.36 2.02 -2.50
C ILE A 100 -3.10 2.64 -3.11
N LEU A 101 -3.00 3.97 -3.13
CA LEU A 101 -1.82 4.67 -3.62
C LEU A 101 -0.55 4.32 -2.83
N ILE A 102 -0.64 4.24 -1.50
CA ILE A 102 0.50 3.82 -0.67
C ILE A 102 0.92 2.39 -1.02
N ALA A 103 -0.04 1.47 -1.16
CA ALA A 103 0.26 0.09 -1.52
C ALA A 103 0.99 0.01 -2.87
N MET A 104 0.54 0.77 -3.87
CA MET A 104 1.18 0.83 -5.18
C MET A 104 2.58 1.45 -5.14
N ILE A 105 2.81 2.47 -4.31
CA ILE A 105 4.15 3.06 -4.12
C ILE A 105 5.09 2.08 -3.45
N ASN A 106 4.65 1.41 -2.38
CA ASN A 106 5.50 0.48 -1.64
C ASN A 106 5.86 -0.77 -2.46
N SER A 107 5.06 -1.09 -3.48
CA SER A 107 5.33 -2.15 -4.47
C SER A 107 6.08 -1.66 -5.71
N ASP A 108 6.52 -0.40 -5.73
CA ASP A 108 7.25 0.23 -6.84
C ASP A 108 6.51 0.14 -8.18
N LEU A 109 5.19 0.34 -8.15
CA LEU A 109 4.31 0.24 -9.32
C LEU A 109 3.98 1.59 -9.96
N LEU A 110 4.39 2.69 -9.32
CA LEU A 110 4.18 4.06 -9.78
C LEU A 110 5.51 4.72 -10.16
N ASP A 111 5.60 5.20 -11.39
CA ASP A 111 6.72 6.01 -11.82
C ASP A 111 6.50 7.51 -11.52
N GLU A 112 7.49 8.33 -11.83
CA GLU A 112 7.42 9.78 -11.61
C GLU A 112 6.33 10.47 -12.44
N GLN A 113 6.02 9.95 -13.65
CA GLN A 113 4.99 10.52 -14.52
C GLN A 113 3.60 10.22 -13.99
N ASP A 114 3.38 9.01 -13.47
CA ASP A 114 2.14 8.66 -12.80
C ASP A 114 1.89 9.58 -11.60
N ILE A 115 2.93 9.83 -10.80
CA ILE A 115 2.82 10.69 -9.61
C ILE A 115 2.57 12.14 -9.99
N ALA A 116 3.26 12.65 -11.03
CA ALA A 116 3.10 14.02 -11.51
C ALA A 116 1.69 14.33 -12.03
N GLY A 117 0.90 13.30 -12.40
CA GLY A 117 -0.48 13.45 -12.83
C GLY A 117 -1.49 13.72 -11.71
N PHE A 118 -1.11 13.54 -10.44
CA PHE A 118 -1.95 13.88 -9.30
C PHE A 118 -1.84 15.36 -8.90
N SER A 119 -2.80 15.84 -8.12
CA SER A 119 -2.72 17.17 -7.50
C SER A 119 -1.54 17.30 -6.52
N ASP A 120 -1.05 18.52 -6.32
CA ASP A 120 0.07 18.83 -5.40
C ASP A 120 -0.16 18.27 -3.98
N GLU A 121 -1.40 18.25 -3.53
CA GLU A 121 -1.81 17.71 -2.23
C GLU A 121 -1.52 16.20 -2.15
N VAL A 122 -1.92 15.45 -3.18
CA VAL A 122 -1.68 14.01 -3.26
C VAL A 122 -0.19 13.75 -3.47
N GLN A 123 0.49 14.49 -4.34
CA GLN A 123 1.94 14.35 -4.52
C GLN A 123 2.71 14.55 -3.21
N ALA A 124 2.37 15.59 -2.44
CA ALA A 124 2.97 15.84 -1.13
C ALA A 124 2.64 14.74 -0.11
N TYR A 125 1.44 14.15 -0.18
CA TYR A 125 1.09 12.98 0.62
C TYR A 125 1.97 11.78 0.28
N LEU A 126 2.12 11.47 -1.01
CA LEU A 126 2.91 10.33 -1.50
C LEU A 126 4.40 10.47 -1.19
N ALA A 127 4.96 11.68 -1.26
CA ALA A 127 6.35 11.95 -0.91
C ALA A 127 6.69 11.51 0.53
N ARG A 128 5.75 11.67 1.48
CA ARG A 128 5.95 11.27 2.88
C ARG A 128 6.11 9.76 3.07
N TRP A 129 5.63 8.95 2.14
CA TRP A 129 5.69 7.49 2.22
C TRP A 129 6.88 6.92 1.45
N ARG A 130 7.38 7.62 0.42
CA ARG A 130 8.61 7.23 -0.28
C ARG A 130 9.84 7.23 0.63
N ASP A 131 9.91 8.16 1.59
CA ASP A 131 11.06 8.31 2.49
C ASP A 131 11.08 7.34 3.68
N VAL A 132 9.99 6.58 3.91
CA VAL A 132 9.85 5.70 5.09
C VAL A 132 10.23 4.24 4.76
N SER A 133 10.44 3.91 3.49
CA SER A 133 10.74 2.56 3.01
C SER A 133 12.25 2.27 2.80
N LEU A 134 13.14 3.05 3.45
CA LEU A 134 14.60 2.84 3.46
C LEU A 134 15.08 2.08 4.70
#